data_AF-A0A382UCI2-F1
#
_entry.id   AF-A0A382UCI2-F1
#
_cell.length_a   1.000
_cell.length_b   1.000
_cell.length_c   1.000
_cell.angle_alpha   90.00
_cell.angle_beta   90.00
_cell.angle_gamma   90.00
#
_symmetry.space_group_name_H-M   'P 1'
#
loop_
_entity.id
_entity.type
_entity.pdbx_description
1 polymer ?
#
loop_
_entity_poly.entity_id
_entity_poly.type
_entity_poly.pdbx_seq_one_letter_code
_entity_poly.pdbx_strand_id
1 'polypeptide(L)'
;FYMQKDIELRFYDSHEAALAHGVPPAQETINKDAGARIGAATVWTVNIALYGAYAVAGNVVMMCELELASCEALINALEAVGSNST
;
A
#
# COMPACT_ATOMS: atom_id res chain seq x y z
N PHE A 1 11.76 -11.08 -10.36
CA PHE A 1 10.81 -10.57 -11.36
C PHE A 1 9.49 -11.34 -11.45
N TYR A 2 9.41 -12.66 -11.21
CA TYR A 2 8.11 -13.34 -10.99
C TYR A 2 7.64 -13.08 -9.55
N MET A 3 6.41 -12.57 -9.36
CA MET A 3 5.75 -12.24 -8.07
C MET A 3 6.33 -11.07 -7.23
N GLN A 4 7.11 -10.16 -7.82
CA GLN A 4 7.39 -8.89 -7.12
C GLN A 4 6.10 -8.05 -7.08
N LYS A 5 5.59 -7.83 -5.87
CA LYS A 5 4.50 -6.90 -5.59
C LYS A 5 5.10 -5.59 -5.12
N ASP A 6 4.71 -4.49 -5.75
CA ASP A 6 5.13 -3.14 -5.33
C ASP A 6 4.28 -2.71 -4.14
N ILE A 7 4.77 -2.96 -2.93
CA ILE A 7 4.16 -2.50 -1.67
C ILE A 7 5.03 -1.38 -1.10
N GLU A 8 4.46 -0.20 -0.90
CA GLU A 8 5.11 0.91 -0.19
C GLU A 8 4.69 0.87 1.28
N LEU A 9 5.66 0.87 2.19
CA LEU A 9 5.43 0.91 3.63
C LEU A 9 5.75 2.30 4.17
N ARG A 10 4.78 2.95 4.80
CA ARG A 10 4.95 4.25 5.46
C ARG A 10 4.83 4.06 6.97
N PHE A 11 5.93 4.27 7.68
CA PHE A 11 5.98 4.14 9.14
C PHE A 11 5.67 5.48 9.81
N TYR A 12 4.88 5.44 10.87
CA TYR A 12 4.54 6.58 11.71
C TYR A 12 4.93 6.31 13.16
N ASP A 13 5.00 7.35 13.98
CA ASP A 13 5.41 7.21 15.38
C ASP A 13 4.39 6.43 16.24
N SER A 14 3.11 6.46 15.86
CA SER A 14 2.03 5.73 16.52
C SER A 14 0.91 5.35 15.56
N HIS A 15 -0.03 4.53 16.03
CA HIS A 15 -1.24 4.20 15.28
C HIS A 15 -2.08 5.45 14.99
N GLU A 16 -2.22 6.33 15.98
CA GLU A 16 -2.94 7.60 15.85
C GLU A 16 -2.28 8.52 14.82
N ALA A 17 -0.94 8.57 14.80
CA ALA A 17 -0.20 9.32 13.78
C ALA A 17 -0.41 8.74 12.38
N ALA A 18 -0.45 7.42 12.25
CA ALA A 18 -0.76 6.75 10.98
C ALA A 18 -2.16 7.10 10.47
N LEU A 19 -3.16 7.11 11.36
CA LEU A 19 -4.53 7.51 11.02
C LEU A 19 -4.62 9.00 10.66
N ALA A 20 -4.01 9.88 11.46
CA ALA A 20 -4.12 11.32 11.28
C ALA A 20 -3.34 11.85 10.07
N HIS A 21 -2.15 11.31 9.82
CA HIS A 21 -1.21 11.85 8.82
C HIS A 21 -1.00 10.92 7.62
N GLY A 22 -1.25 9.63 7.77
CA GLY A 22 -1.00 8.66 6.71
C GLY A 22 -2.22 8.25 5.90
N VAL A 23 -3.38 8.15 6.53
CA VAL A 23 -4.62 7.78 5.81
C VAL A 23 -5.05 8.84 4.81
N PRO A 24 -5.09 10.17 5.13
CA PRO A 24 -5.51 11.17 4.16
C PRO A 24 -4.72 11.16 2.84
N PRO A 25 -3.37 11.15 2.83
CA PRO A 25 -2.61 11.09 1.58
C PRO A 25 -2.69 9.73 0.89
N ALA A 26 -2.88 8.63 1.63
CA ALA A 26 -3.11 7.31 1.04
C ALA A 26 -4.45 7.27 0.27
N GLN A 27 -5.51 7.80 0.88
CA GLN A 27 -6.83 7.92 0.27
C GLN A 27 -6.79 8.84 -0.96
N GLU A 28 -6.10 9.99 -0.88
CA GLU A 28 -5.91 10.86 -2.05
C GLU A 28 -5.18 10.12 -3.19
N THR A 29 -4.16 9.32 -2.87
CA THR A 29 -3.37 8.59 -3.85
C THR A 29 -4.19 7.54 -4.61
N ILE A 30 -5.04 6.78 -3.90
CA ILE A 30 -5.89 5.74 -4.53
C ILE A 30 -7.10 6.33 -5.26
N ASN A 31 -7.52 7.54 -4.91
CA ASN A 31 -8.64 8.24 -5.54
C ASN A 31 -8.24 9.03 -6.79
N LYS A 32 -6.94 9.07 -7.14
CA LYS A 32 -6.51 9.59 -8.45
C LYS A 32 -7.09 8.70 -9.54
N ASP A 33 -7.54 9.32 -10.62
CA ASP A 33 -8.20 8.61 -11.72
C ASP A 33 -7.31 7.44 -12.17
N ALA A 34 -7.87 6.24 -12.24
CA ALA A 34 -7.12 5.05 -12.64
C ALA A 34 -6.63 5.15 -14.09
N GLY A 35 -7.10 6.18 -14.83
CA GLY A 35 -6.56 6.69 -16.09
C GLY A 35 -5.93 5.59 -16.91
N ALA A 36 -6.74 4.88 -17.71
CA ALA A 36 -6.40 3.70 -18.49
C ALA A 36 -4.94 3.25 -18.30
N ARG A 37 -4.68 2.26 -17.43
CA ARG A 37 -3.38 1.59 -17.30
C ARG A 37 -3.06 0.83 -18.60
N ILE A 38 -2.75 1.54 -19.69
CA ILE A 38 -2.40 0.96 -20.99
C ILE A 38 -0.92 0.60 -20.97
N GLY A 39 -0.57 -0.40 -20.16
CA GLY A 39 0.79 -0.94 -20.04
C GLY A 39 1.87 0.07 -19.63
N ALA A 40 3.13 -0.32 -19.85
CA ALA A 40 4.35 0.39 -19.43
C ALA A 40 4.50 1.82 -20.00
N ALA A 41 3.64 2.23 -20.94
CA ALA A 41 3.66 3.56 -21.55
C ALA A 41 3.04 4.67 -20.66
N THR A 42 2.39 4.31 -19.56
CA THR A 42 1.59 5.25 -18.74
C THR A 42 2.26 5.66 -17.42
N VAL A 43 3.46 5.17 -17.14
CA VAL A 43 4.26 5.54 -15.95
C VAL A 43 4.64 7.04 -15.92
N TRP A 44 4.54 7.75 -17.04
CA TRP A 44 4.85 9.19 -17.17
C TRP A 44 3.63 10.12 -17.13
N THR A 45 2.41 9.59 -16.99
CA THR A 45 1.20 10.40 -16.86
C THR A 45 0.97 10.77 -15.39
N VAL A 46 1.04 12.07 -15.10
CA VAL A 46 1.02 12.69 -13.75
C VAL A 46 -0.25 12.38 -12.93
N ASN A 47 -1.25 11.74 -13.54
CA ASN A 47 -2.60 11.56 -12.99
C ASN A 47 -3.05 10.10 -12.81
N ILE A 48 -2.16 9.10 -12.93
CA ILE A 48 -2.55 7.69 -12.74
C ILE A 48 -2.26 7.25 -11.31
N ALA A 49 -3.25 6.64 -10.65
CA ALA A 49 -3.05 5.98 -9.37
C ALA A 49 -2.08 4.79 -9.54
N LEU A 50 -0.89 4.90 -8.95
CA LEU A 50 0.12 3.82 -8.89
C LEU A 50 -0.34 2.66 -7.97
N TYR A 51 -1.24 2.96 -7.03
CA TYR A 51 -1.78 2.01 -6.05
C TYR A 51 -3.30 1.91 -6.18
N GLY A 52 -3.84 0.70 -6.11
CA GLY A 52 -5.28 0.45 -6.18
C GLY A 52 -5.96 0.37 -4.81
N ALA A 53 -5.20 0.18 -3.74
CA ALA A 53 -5.72 0.13 -2.37
C ALA A 53 -4.67 0.57 -1.36
N TYR A 54 -5.08 0.73 -0.09
CA TYR A 54 -4.18 0.88 1.04
C TYR A 54 -4.71 0.10 2.25
N ALA A 55 -3.83 -0.22 3.19
CA ALA A 55 -4.16 -0.82 4.48
C ALA A 55 -3.43 -0.12 5.61
N VAL A 56 -3.94 -0.23 6.84
CA VAL A 56 -3.28 0.25 8.05
C VAL A 56 -3.04 -0.95 8.97
N ALA A 57 -1.77 -1.18 9.34
CA ALA A 57 -1.36 -2.26 10.23
C ALA A 57 -0.50 -1.67 11.35
N GLY A 58 -1.07 -1.51 12.55
CA GLY A 58 -0.41 -0.82 13.66
C GLY A 58 -0.09 0.64 13.29
N ASN A 59 1.18 1.03 13.42
CA ASN A 59 1.70 2.35 13.06
C ASN A 59 2.14 2.47 11.59
N VAL A 60 1.77 1.52 10.73
CA VAL A 60 2.18 1.48 9.33
C VAL A 60 0.99 1.66 8.40
N VAL A 61 1.10 2.57 7.44
CA VAL A 61 0.19 2.65 6.28
C VAL A 61 0.88 2.00 5.10
N MET A 62 0.22 1.03 4.49
CA MET A 62 0.73 0.29 3.34
C MET A 62 -0.04 0.63 2.09
N MET A 63 0.66 1.02 1.02
CA MET A 63 0.05 1.21 -0.29
C MET A 63 0.13 -0.10 -1.08
N CYS A 64 -1.02 -0.58 -1.56
CA CYS A 64 -1.16 -1.86 -2.24
C CYS A 64 -1.21 -1.65 -3.77
N GLU A 65 -0.36 -2.36 -4.51
CA GLU A 65 -0.17 -2.22 -5.97
C GLU A 65 -1.49 -2.14 -6.77
N LEU A 66 -2.35 -3.15 -6.60
CA LEU A 66 -3.61 -3.29 -7.35
C LEU A 66 -4.80 -3.51 -6.41
N GLU A 67 -4.67 -4.40 -5.44
CA GLU A 67 -5.76 -4.83 -4.58
C GLU A 67 -5.30 -5.00 -3.14
N LEU A 68 -6.24 -4.85 -2.20
CA LEU A 68 -6.01 -4.98 -0.76
C LEU A 68 -5.38 -6.33 -0.40
N ALA A 69 -5.73 -7.40 -1.11
CA ALA A 69 -5.21 -8.75 -0.92
C ALA A 69 -3.68 -8.83 -0.96
N SER A 70 -3.01 -7.93 -1.70
CA SER A 70 -1.54 -7.88 -1.74
C SER A 70 -0.95 -7.44 -0.39
N CYS A 71 -1.59 -6.47 0.27
CA CYS A 71 -1.20 -6.03 1.61
C CYS A 71 -1.56 -7.05 2.69
N GLU A 72 -2.73 -7.70 2.58
CA GLU A 72 -3.15 -8.76 3.52
C GLU A 72 -2.20 -9.95 3.52
N ALA A 73 -1.74 -10.38 2.34
CA ALA A 73 -0.75 -11.45 2.22
C ALA A 73 0.56 -11.12 2.97
N LEU A 74 1.00 -9.86 2.91
CA LEU A 74 2.19 -9.41 3.64
C LEU A 74 1.96 -9.38 5.15
N ILE A 75 0.82 -8.84 5.61
CA ILE A 75 0.46 -8.82 7.04
C ILE A 75 0.49 -10.23 7.60
N ASN A 76 -0.22 -11.16 6.94
CA ASN A 76 -0.31 -12.56 7.38
C ASN A 76 1.08 -13.21 7.45
N ALA A 77 1.96 -12.92 6.49
CA ALA A 77 3.34 -13.42 6.50
C ALA A 77 4.15 -12.85 7.67
N LEU A 78 4.00 -11.55 8.00
CA LEU A 78 4.68 -10.91 9.12
C LEU A 78 4.19 -11.44 10.47
N GLU A 79 2.88 -11.64 10.63
CA GLU A 79 2.30 -12.24 11.83
C GLU A 79 2.82 -13.67 12.06
N ALA A 80 2.90 -14.47 11.00
CA ALA A 80 3.44 -15.82 11.07
C ALA A 80 4.92 -15.84 11.52
N VAL A 81 5.72 -14.85 11.09
CA VAL A 81 7.12 -14.69 11.56
C VAL A 81 7.15 -14.26 13.03
N GLY A 82 6.30 -13.31 13.43
CA GLY A 82 6.21 -12.84 14.81
C GLY A 82 5.85 -13.95 15.80
N SER A 83 4.92 -14.83 15.43
CA SER A 83 4.54 -16.00 16.25
C SER A 83 5.62 -17.08 16.34
N ASN A 84 6.52 -17.18 15.36
CA ASN A 84 7.65 -18.13 15.38
C ASN A 84 8.87 -17.59 16.13
N SER A 85 8.81 -16.35 16.63
CA SER A 85 9.90 -15.65 17.31
C SER A 85 9.77 -15.67 18.84
N THR A 86 8.76 -16.37 19.36
CA THR A 86 8.49 -16.64 20.79
C THR A 86 8.61 -18.13 21.07
#